data_AF-B9DKP2-F1
#
_entry.id   AF-B9DKP2-F1
#
_cell.length_a   1.000
_cell.length_b   1.000
_cell.length_c   1.000
_cell.angle_alpha   90.00
_cell.angle_beta   90.00
_cell.angle_gamma   90.00
#
_symmetry.space_group_name_H-M   'P 1'
#
loop_
_entity.id
_entity.type
_entity.pdbx_description
1 polymer ?
#
loop_
_entity_poly.entity_id
_entity_poly.type
_entity_poly.pdbx_seq_one_letter_code
_entity_poly.pdbx_strand_id
1 'polypeptide(L)' 'MRNISIIRVLDEDTFFIDAGQNAQIQTQQFIEVLNPKLAYKNLAQVIDVYDDYSICKKLGDKRILFGDIVKPREVE' A
#
# COMPACT_ATOMS: atom_id res chain seq x y z
N MET A 1 -14.22 -8.81 -3.66
CA MET A 1 -12.82 -8.34 -3.58
C MET A 1 -12.61 -7.71 -2.22
N ARG A 2 -11.62 -8.17 -1.46
CA ARG A 2 -11.32 -7.64 -0.13
C ARG A 2 -10.64 -6.27 -0.31
N ASN A 3 -11.11 -5.25 0.41
CA ASN A 3 -10.43 -3.95 0.41
C ASN A 3 -9.11 -4.11 1.14
N ILE A 4 -8.00 -3.82 0.45
CA ILE A 4 -6.67 -3.78 1.05
C ILE A 4 -6.51 -2.43 1.75
N SER A 5 -5.86 -2.43 2.90
CA SER A 5 -5.69 -1.26 3.74
C SER A 5 -4.31 -1.19 4.36
N ILE A 6 -3.89 0.02 4.73
CA ILE A 6 -2.69 0.21 5.54
C ILE A 6 -2.98 -0.25 6.97
N ILE A 7 -2.31 -1.30 7.43
CA ILE A 7 -2.46 -1.84 8.79
C ILE A 7 -1.44 -1.31 9.78
N ARG A 8 -0.34 -0.70 9.30
CA ARG A 8 0.65 -0.06 10.16
C ARG A 8 1.54 0.88 9.36
N VAL A 9 1.79 2.07 9.90
CA VAL A 9 2.82 3.00 9.38
C VAL A 9 4.08 2.79 10.22
N LEU A 10 5.22 2.60 9.56
CA LEU A 10 6.51 2.32 10.21
C LEU A 10 7.29 3.62 10.47
N ASP A 11 7.38 4.44 9.44
CA ASP A 11 8.06 5.74 9.45
C ASP A 11 7.40 6.70 8.46
N GLU A 12 8.10 7.77 8.06
CA GLU A 12 7.57 8.78 7.13
C GLU A 12 7.29 8.25 5.72
N ASP A 13 8.00 7.20 5.30
CA ASP A 13 8.01 6.67 3.94
C ASP A 13 7.55 5.22 3.85
N THR A 14 7.63 4.42 4.92
CA THR A 14 7.34 2.99 4.88
C THR A 14 6.11 2.57 5.70
N PHE A 15 5.39 1.58 5.19
CA PHE A 15 4.15 1.09 5.79
C PHE A 15 3.82 -0.34 5.38
N PHE A 16 2.93 -0.98 6.13
CA PHE A 16 2.41 -2.31 5.89
C PHE A 16 0.99 -2.27 5.34
N ILE A 17 0.68 -3.20 4.43
CA ILE A 17 -0.67 -3.47 3.94
C ILE A 17 -1.12 -4.89 4.31
N ASP A 18 -2.42 -5.11 4.49
CA ASP A 18 -3.00 -6.45 4.77
C ASP A 18 -3.18 -7.32 3.51
N ALA A 19 -2.18 -7.30 2.64
CA ALA A 19 -2.14 -8.11 1.44
C ALA A 19 -0.70 -8.51 1.13
N GLY A 20 -0.50 -9.81 0.92
CA GLY A 20 0.78 -10.44 0.61
C GLY A 20 0.70 -11.33 -0.63
N GLN A 21 1.52 -12.38 -0.67
CA GLN A 21 1.55 -13.37 -1.76
C GLN A 21 0.18 -14.03 -1.97
N ASN A 22 -0.55 -14.31 -0.89
CA ASN A 22 -1.89 -14.92 -0.95
C ASN A 22 -2.92 -14.01 -1.64
N ALA A 23 -2.65 -12.70 -1.69
CA ALA A 23 -3.44 -11.70 -2.39
C ALA A 23 -2.82 -11.31 -3.75
N GLN A 24 -1.85 -12.08 -4.24
CA GLN A 24 -1.14 -11.88 -5.51
C GLN A 24 -0.38 -10.55 -5.59
N ILE A 25 0.06 -10.01 -4.46
CA ILE A 25 0.94 -8.85 -4.42
C ILE A 25 2.35 -9.28 -4.84
N GLN A 26 3.00 -8.45 -5.65
CA GLN A 26 4.33 -8.71 -6.17
C GLN A 26 5.33 -7.65 -5.72
N THR A 27 6.58 -8.05 -5.50
CA THR A 27 7.68 -7.10 -5.24
C THR A 27 7.83 -6.14 -6.42
N GLN A 28 8.15 -4.87 -6.15
CA GLN A 28 8.23 -3.76 -7.10
C GLN A 28 6.90 -3.32 -7.73
N GLN A 29 5.77 -3.98 -7.42
CA GLN A 29 4.45 -3.56 -7.88
C GLN A 29 4.10 -2.16 -7.37
N PHE A 30 3.52 -1.33 -8.24
CA PHE A 30 2.98 -0.04 -7.82
C PHE A 30 1.59 -0.20 -7.21
N ILE A 31 1.32 0.57 -6.16
CA ILE A 31 0.03 0.62 -5.49
C ILE A 31 -0.43 2.07 -5.32
N GLU A 32 -1.73 2.28 -5.35
CA GLU A 32 -2.36 3.57 -5.07
C GLU A 32 -2.89 3.59 -3.64
N VAL A 33 -2.52 4.61 -2.88
CA VAL A 33 -3.05 4.86 -1.54
C VAL A 33 -4.09 5.96 -1.63
N LEU A 34 -5.31 5.64 -1.20
CA LEU A 34 -6.48 6.51 -1.29
C LEU A 34 -6.99 6.82 0.12
N ASN A 35 -7.06 8.11 0.45
CA ASN A 35 -7.75 8.55 1.65
C ASN A 35 -9.14 9.12 1.28
N PRO A 36 -10.24 8.45 1.67
CA PRO A 36 -11.58 8.88 1.30
C PRO A 36 -12.00 10.20 1.98
N LYS A 37 -11.37 10.57 3.10
CA LYS A 37 -11.72 11.77 3.88
C LYS A 37 -11.03 13.03 3.37
N LEU A 38 -9.80 12.90 2.89
CA LEU A 38 -8.92 14.01 2.51
C LEU A 38 -8.76 14.12 0.99
N ALA A 39 -9.46 13.28 0.22
CA ALA A 39 -9.51 13.27 -1.24
C ALA A 39 -8.12 13.31 -1.93
N TYR A 40 -7.09 12.82 -1.24
CA TYR A 40 -5.77 12.67 -1.83
C TYR A 40 -5.55 11.24 -2.31
N LYS A 41 -4.70 11.18 -3.33
CA LYS A 41 -4.15 9.96 -3.90
C LYS A 41 -2.64 10.04 -3.80
N ASN A 42 -2.04 8.95 -3.33
CA ASN A 42 -0.60 8.80 -3.25
C ASN A 42 -0.17 7.54 -4.03
N LEU A 43 1.06 7.53 -4.51
CA LEU A 43 1.65 6.37 -5.14
C LEU A 43 2.64 5.74 -4.16
N ALA A 44 2.71 4.42 -4.13
CA ALA A 44 3.73 3.71 -3.40
C ALA A 44 4.19 2.50 -4.21
N GLN A 45 5.34 1.95 -3.85
CA GLN A 45 5.88 0.75 -4.44
C GLN A 45 6.03 -0.33 -3.37
N VAL A 46 5.64 -1.55 -3.68
CA VAL A 46 5.88 -2.72 -2.85
C VAL A 46 7.38 -3.01 -2.85
N ILE A 47 8.01 -3.03 -1.68
CA ILE A 47 9.45 -3.30 -1.55
C ILE A 47 9.74 -4.71 -1.03
N ASP A 48 8.79 -5.31 -0.31
CA ASP A 48 8.92 -6.68 0.22
C ASP A 48 7.54 -7.31 0.41
N VAL A 49 7.43 -8.63 0.22
CA VAL A 49 6.16 -9.37 0.21
C VAL A 49 6.25 -10.64 1.04
N TYR A 50 5.37 -10.75 2.02
CA TYR A 50 5.17 -11.92 2.88
C TYR A 50 3.83 -12.59 2.53
N ASP A 51 3.47 -13.70 3.19
CA ASP A 51 2.28 -14.48 2.85
C ASP A 51 0.99 -13.63 2.90
N ASP A 52 0.80 -12.90 4.01
CA ASP A 52 -0.45 -12.18 4.31
C ASP A 52 -0.31 -10.66 4.35
N TYR A 53 0.91 -10.13 4.26
CA TYR A 53 1.17 -8.69 4.28
C TYR A 53 2.36 -8.33 3.39
N SER A 54 2.45 -7.05 3.05
CA SER A 54 3.58 -6.51 2.28
C SER A 54 4.07 -5.21 2.90
N ILE A 55 5.34 -4.91 2.66
CA ILE A 55 5.96 -3.63 3.01
C ILE A 55 5.97 -2.77 1.75
N CYS A 56 5.55 -1.52 1.91
CA CYS A 56 5.48 -0.56 0.82
C CYS A 56 6.25 0.70 1.19
N LYS A 57 6.84 1.32 0.17
CA LYS A 57 7.49 2.63 0.26
C LYS A 57 6.69 3.66 -0.52
N LYS A 58 6.29 4.74 0.14
CA LYS A 58 5.60 5.89 -0.43
C LYS A 58 6.49 6.62 -1.43
N LEU A 59 5.88 7.11 -2.51
CA LEU A 59 6.50 7.95 -3.53
C LEU A 59 5.79 9.32 -3.52
N GLY A 60 6.32 10.27 -2.75
CA GLY A 60 5.85 11.66 -2.69
C GLY A 60 5.55 12.15 -1.26
N ASP A 61 5.16 13.41 -1.13
CA ASP A 61 5.24 14.11 0.18
C ASP A 61 3.95 14.01 1.01
N LYS A 62 2.84 13.60 0.40
CA LYS A 62 1.56 13.52 1.13
C LYS A 62 1.63 12.47 2.23
N ARG A 63 1.05 12.79 3.39
CA ARG A 63 0.99 11.87 4.51
C ARG A 63 0.10 10.66 4.16
N ILE A 64 0.47 9.49 4.66
CA ILE A 64 -0.33 8.26 4.62
C ILE A 64 -0.77 7.92 6.04
N LEU A 65 -1.93 7.29 6.18
CA LEU A 65 -2.53 7.01 7.48
C LEU A 65 -2.95 5.55 7.60
N PHE A 66 -2.98 5.06 8.84
CA PHE A 66 -3.62 3.79 9.16
C PHE A 66 -5.07 3.77 8.65
N GLY A 67 -5.44 2.68 7.97
CA GLY A 67 -6.76 2.49 7.38
C GLY A 67 -6.95 3.16 6.01
N ASP A 68 -5.95 3.85 5.45
CA ASP A 68 -6.01 4.29 4.06
C ASP A 68 -6.19 3.08 3.13
N ILE A 69 -7.02 3.24 2.10
CA ILE A 69 -7.37 2.16 1.17
C ILE A 69 -6.26 2.02 0.14
N VAL A 70 -5.86 0.79 -0.14
CA VAL A 70 -4.81 0.47 -1.10
C VAL A 70 -5.42 -0.24 -2.30
N LYS A 71 -5.02 0.20 -3.50
CA LYS A 71 -5.36 -0.44 -4.77
C LYS A 71 -4.08 -0.86 -5.48
N PRO A 72 -3.80 -2.17 -5.61
CA PRO A 72 -2.71 -2.64 -6.44
C PRO A 72 -2.96 -2.26 -7.89
N ARG A 73 -1.90 -1.82 -8.60
CA ARG A 73 -1.94 -1.64 -10.04
C ARG A 73 -1.57 -2.96 -10.71
N GLU A 74 -2.26 -3.28 -11.79
CA GLU A 74 -1.87 -4.40 -12.64
C GLU A 74 -0.49 -4.12 -13.23
N VAL A 75 0.37 -5.14 -13.22
CA VAL A 75 1.65 -5.12 -13.93
C VAL A 75 1.34 -5.72 -15.30
N GLU A 76 1.44 -4.90 -16.36
CA GLU A 76 1.34 -5.37 -17.75
C GLU A 76 2.50 -6.31 -18.12
#